data_AF-A0A945BDY3-F1
#
_entry.id   AF-A0A945BDY3-F1
#
_cell.length_a   1.000
_cell.length_b   1.000
_cell.length_c   1.000
_cell.angle_alpha   90.00
_cell.angle_beta   90.00
_cell.angle_gamma   90.00
#
_symmetry.space_group_name_H-M   'P 1'
#
loop_
_entity.id
_entity.type
_entity.pdbx_description
1 polymer ?
#
loop_
_entity_poly.entity_id
_entity_poly.type
_entity_poly.pdbx_seq_one_letter_code
_entity_poly.pdbx_strand_id
1 'polypeptide(L)' 'PFIASKRGYVDDVIMPHSTRKRVARSLAMLRNKSVENPWRKHGNIPL' A
#
# COMPACT_ATOMS: atom_id res chain seq x y z
N PRO A 1 5.36 16.48 -1.73
CA PRO A 1 4.23 15.52 -1.87
C PRO A 1 3.29 15.81 -3.05
N PHE A 2 2.94 17.07 -3.32
CA PHE A 2 1.84 17.41 -4.23
C PHE A 2 2.03 16.98 -5.70
N ILE A 3 3.27 16.97 -6.20
CA ILE A 3 3.55 16.48 -7.57
C ILE A 3 3.30 14.97 -7.69
N ALA A 4 3.69 14.20 -6.67
CA ALA A 4 3.45 12.76 -6.61
C ALA A 4 1.96 12.42 -6.43
N SER A 5 1.25 13.19 -5.59
CA SER A 5 -0.20 13.06 -5.39
C SER A 5 -0.99 13.35 -6.67
N LYS A 6 -0.59 14.37 -7.46
CA LYS A 6 -1.21 14.64 -8.77
C LYS A 6 -1.10 13.48 -9.77
N ARG A 7 -0.08 12.62 -9.61
CA ARG A 7 0.14 11.44 -10.45
C ARG A 7 -0.45 10.15 -9.87
N GLY A 8 -1.09 10.22 -8.70
CA GLY A 8 -1.65 9.04 -8.03
C GLY A 8 -0.61 8.10 -7.41
N TYR A 9 0.65 8.53 -7.26
CA TYR A 9 1.67 7.72 -6.57
C TYR A 9 1.48 7.69 -5.05
N VAL A 10 0.76 8.68 -4.52
CA VAL A 10 0.43 8.81 -3.10
C VAL A 10 -1.06 9.07 -3.01
N ASP A 11 -1.77 8.24 -2.24
CA ASP A 11 -3.23 8.30 -2.12
C ASP A 11 -3.72 9.55 -1.36
N ASP A 12 -3.03 9.98 -0.30
CA ASP A 12 -3.45 11.11 0.54
C ASP A 12 -2.24 11.78 1.24
N VAL A 13 -2.35 13.09 1.50
CA VAL A 13 -1.38 13.86 2.30
C VAL A 13 -2.01 14.15 3.66
N ILE A 14 -1.56 13.42 4.69
CA ILE A 14 -2.18 13.43 6.02
C ILE A 14 -1.38 14.21 7.05
N MET A 15 -2.03 14.68 8.12
CA MET A 15 -1.36 15.30 9.26
C MET A 15 -0.60 14.25 10.09
N PRO A 16 0.61 14.55 10.62
CA PRO A 16 1.45 13.55 11.29
C PRO A 16 0.76 12.80 12.43
N HIS A 17 -0.03 13.49 13.26
CA HIS A 17 -0.76 12.90 14.39
C HIS A 17 -1.90 11.95 13.96
N SER A 18 -2.37 12.04 12.72
CA SER A 18 -3.47 11.21 12.20
C SER A 18 -3.00 9.84 11.69
N THR A 19 -1.68 9.62 11.59
CA THR A 19 -1.06 8.42 11.00
C THR A 19 -1.60 7.13 11.60
N ARG A 20 -1.61 6.99 12.93
CA ARG A 20 -2.10 5.77 13.61
C ARG A 20 -3.53 5.42 13.24
N LYS A 21 -4.42 6.43 13.24
CA LYS A 21 -5.85 6.26 12.92
C LYS A 21 -6.03 5.83 11.46
N ARG A 22 -5.26 6.40 10.54
CA ARG A 22 -5.31 6.08 9.10
C ARG A 22 -4.82 4.65 8.85
N VAL A 23 -3.68 4.27 9.43
CA VAL A 23 -3.12 2.91 9.29
C VAL A 23 -4.07 1.85 9.83
N ALA A 24 -4.62 2.02 11.04
CA ALA A 24 -5.55 1.07 11.63
C ALA A 24 -6.79 0.83 10.75
N ARG A 25 -7.35 1.90 10.17
CA ARG A 25 -8.49 1.81 9.25
C ARG A 25 -8.12 1.07 7.96
N SER A 26 -6.98 1.39 7.35
CA SER A 26 -6.53 0.75 6.11
C SER A 26 -6.30 -0.75 6.31
N LEU A 27 -5.71 -1.15 7.44
CA LEU A 27 -5.50 -2.57 7.77
C LEU A 27 -6.84 -3.30 7.94
N ALA A 28 -7.82 -2.69 8.62
CA ALA A 28 -9.15 -3.27 8.76
C ALA A 28 -9.85 -3.46 7.40
N MET A 29 -9.73 -2.48 6.49
CA MET A 29 -10.27 -2.56 5.13
C MET A 29 -9.60 -3.66 4.30
N LEU A 30 -8.27 -3.80 4.41
CA LEU A 30 -7.47 -4.73 3.62
C LEU A 30 -7.44 -6.16 4.19
N ARG A 31 -8.14 -6.41 5.30
CA ARG A 31 -8.10 -7.69 6.04
C ARG A 31 -8.36 -8.92 5.17
N ASN A 32 -9.27 -8.81 4.21
CA ASN A 32 -9.71 -9.94 3.38
C ASN A 32 -9.13 -9.88 1.96
N LYS A 33 -8.10 -9.06 1.71
CA LYS A 33 -7.49 -8.95 0.39
C LYS A 33 -6.72 -10.24 0.07
N SER A 34 -7.17 -10.94 -0.96
CA SER A 34 -6.46 -12.08 -1.55
C SER A 34 -5.97 -11.70 -2.94
N VAL A 35 -4.75 -12.11 -3.29
CA VAL A 35 -4.13 -11.89 -4.60
C VAL A 35 -3.47 -13.20 -5.03
N GLU A 36 -3.79 -13.65 -6.23
CA GLU A 36 -3.16 -14.83 -6.83
C GLU A 36 -2.01 -14.38 -7.74
N ASN A 37 -0.87 -15.06 -7.63
CA ASN A 37 0.27 -14.87 -8.51
C ASN A 37 0.33 -16.02 -9.52
N PRO A 38 0.84 -15.79 -10.74
CA PRO A 38 1.09 -16.87 -11.69
C PRO A 38 1.99 -17.96 -11.09
N TRP A 39 1.69 -19.21 -11.43
CA TRP A 39 2.45 -20.35 -10.92
C TRP A 39 3.91 -20.31 -11.39
N ARG A 40 4.83 -20.52 -10.45
CA ARG A 40 6.28 -20.64 -10.68
C ARG A 40 6.91 -21.47 -9.57
N LYS A 41 8.00 -22.18 -9.84
CA LYS A 41 8.74 -22.96 -8.82
C LYS A 41 9.35 -22.07 -7.73
N HIS A 42 9.95 -20.95 -8.14
CA HIS A 42 10.51 -19.93 -7.25
C HIS A 42 10.64 -18.59 -7.99
N GLY A 43 10.91 -17.50 -7.26
CA GLY A 43 11.33 -16.24 -7.87
C GLY A 43 12.79 -16.28 -8.35
N ASN A 44 13.19 -15.26 -9.10
CA ASN A 44 14.59 -14.99 -9.46
C ASN A 44 14.96 -13.59 -8.98
N ILE A 45 15.16 -13.43 -7.67
CA ILE A 45 15.56 -12.16 -7.06
C ILE A 45 17.06 -11.96 -7.36
N PRO A 46 17.49 -10.82 -7.94
CA PRO A 46 18.90 -10.55 -8.15
C PRO A 46 19.71 -10.71 -6.86
N LEU A 47 20.87 -11.37 -6.96
CA LEU A 47 21.84 -11.54 -5.87
C LEU A 47 22.90 -10.44 -5.92
#